data_AF-A0A1X9M8N9-F1
#
_entry.id   AF-A0A1X9M8N9-F1
#
_cell.length_a   1.000
_cell.length_b   1.000
_cell.length_c   1.000
_cell.angle_alpha   90.00
_cell.angle_beta   90.00
_cell.angle_gamma   90.00
#
_symmetry.space_group_name_H-M   'P 1'
#
loop_
_entity.id
_entity.type
_entity.pdbx_description
1 polymer ?
#
loop_
_entity_poly.entity_id
_entity_poly.type
_entity_poly.pdbx_seq_one_letter_code
_entity_poly.pdbx_strand_id
1 'polypeptide(L)' 'MYQVNETMVIEKMDEHFCLVKEAKGKKTVEMCFSTIEDALSYSFERKYCTSC' A
#
# COMPACT_ATOMS: atom_id res chain seq x y z
N MET A 1 5.88 -0.40 -7.88
CA MET A 1 5.71 -0.93 -6.52
C MET A 1 6.31 0.11 -5.58
N TYR A 2 5.50 0.69 -4.69
CA TYR A 2 5.96 1.67 -3.72
C TYR A 2 6.04 1.01 -2.36
N GLN A 3 7.23 0.98 -1.75
CA GLN A 3 7.38 0.40 -0.44
C GLN A 3 6.91 1.40 0.62
N VAL A 4 5.89 1.01 1.39
CA VAL A 4 5.30 1.83 2.45
C VAL A 4 6.02 1.58 3.77
N ASN A 5 6.30 0.31 4.09
CA ASN A 5 7.18 -0.11 5.19
C ASN A 5 7.73 -1.53 4.93
N GLU A 6 8.29 -2.16 5.96
CA GLU A 6 8.86 -3.52 5.88
C GLU A 6 7.86 -4.61 5.49
N THR A 7 6.57 -4.39 5.75
CA THR A 7 5.49 -5.38 5.56
C THR A 7 4.38 -4.90 4.64
N MET A 8 4.45 -3.67 4.12
CA MET A 8 3.41 -3.07 3.29
C MET A 8 3.98 -2.40 2.06
N VAL A 9 3.31 -2.65 0.94
CA VAL A 9 3.71 -2.21 -0.39
C VAL A 9 2.46 -1.78 -1.15
N ILE A 10 2.56 -0.74 -1.96
CA ILE A 10 1.52 -0.39 -2.92
C ILE A 10 1.91 -1.01 -4.26
N GLU A 11 1.09 -1.94 -4.71
CA GLU A 11 1.21 -2.59 -6.01
C GLU A 11 0.15 -2.02 -6.97
N LYS A 12 0.51 -1.81 -8.23
CA LYS A 12 -0.47 -1.46 -9.26
C LYS A 12 -1.10 -2.76 -9.77
N MET A 13 -2.41 -2.88 -9.61
CA MET A 13 -3.21 -4.03 -10.05
C MET A 13 -4.26 -3.49 -11.02
N ASP A 14 -4.06 -3.77 -12.31
CA ASP A 14 -4.86 -3.22 -13.41
C ASP A 14 -4.91 -1.67 -13.40
N GLU A 15 -6.10 -1.10 -13.20
CA GLU A 15 -6.34 0.35 -13.13
C GLU A 15 -6.34 0.89 -11.69
N HIS A 16 -6.02 0.06 -10.70
CA HIS A 16 -6.02 0.44 -9.28
C HIS A 16 -4.62 0.33 -8.65
N PHE A 17 -4.44 1.07 -7.56
CA PHE A 17 -3.28 1.01 -6.68
C PHE A 17 -3.70 0.35 -5.37
N CYS A 18 -3.21 -0.86 -5.11
CA CYS A 18 -3.61 -1.65 -3.97
C CYS A 18 -2.51 -1.68 -2.91
N LEU A 19 -2.89 -1.36 -1.67
CA LEU A 19 -2.06 -1.57 -0.49
C LEU A 19 -2.08 -3.07 -0.15
N VAL A 20 -0.93 -3.70 -0.30
CA VAL A 20 -0.70 -5.11 -0.05
C VAL A 20 0.16 -5.24 1.19
N LYS A 21 -0.33 -6.03 2.14
CA LYS A 21 0.43 -6.45 3.31
C LYS A 21 1.08 -7.80 3.03
N GLU A 22 2.40 -7.85 3.12
CA GLU A 22 3.17 -9.08 3.03
C GLU A 22 3.59 -9.52 4.44
N ALA A 23 3.03 -10.63 4.91
CA ALA A 23 3.38 -11.22 6.19
C ALA A 23 3.57 -12.73 6.03
N LYS A 24 4.74 -13.25 6.44
CA LYS A 24 5.06 -14.69 6.42
C LYS A 24 4.83 -15.36 5.05
N GLY A 25 5.22 -14.67 3.97
CA GLY A 25 5.07 -15.17 2.60
C GLY A 25 3.63 -15.19 2.06
N LYS A 26 2.67 -14.61 2.79
CA LYS A 26 1.31 -14.37 2.30
C LYS A 26 1.13 -12.89 2.02
N LYS A 27 0.65 -12.60 0.82
CA LYS A 27 0.21 -11.27 0.39
C LYS A 27 -1.30 -11.16 0.62
N THR A 28 -1.70 -10.15 1.38
CA THR A 28 -3.11 -9.81 1.60
C THR A 28 -3.35 -8.40 1.09
N VAL A 29 -4.34 -8.24 0.20
CA VAL A 29 -4.80 -6.92 -0.23
C VAL A 29 -5.65 -6.34 0.89
N GLU A 30 -5.24 -5.19 1.44
CA GLU A 30 -6.00 -4.48 2.48
C GLU A 30 -7.00 -3.52 1.84
N MET A 31 -6.57 -2.73 0.85
CA MET A 31 -7.39 -1.70 0.22
C MET A 31 -6.85 -1.34 -1.16
N CYS A 32 -7.74 -0.97 -2.09
CA CYS A 32 -7.37 -0.48 -3.42
C CYS A 32 -7.92 0.93 -3.65
N PHE A 33 -7.15 1.70 -4.39
CA PHE A 33 -7.38 3.12 -4.66
C PHE A 33 -7.32 3.38 -6.16
N SER A 34 -8.05 4.38 -6.64
CA SER A 34 -8.01 4.78 -8.05
C SER A 34 -6.73 5.53 -8.41
N THR A 35 -6.12 6.23 -7.43
CA THR A 35 -4.89 7.00 -7.62
C THR A 35 -3.81 6.58 -6.63
N ILE A 36 -2.54 6.82 -7.00
CA ILE A 36 -1.41 6.58 -6.10
C ILE A 36 -1.38 7.57 -4.94
N GLU A 37 -1.85 8.80 -5.15
CA GLU A 37 -1.89 9.86 -4.14
C GLU A 37 -2.85 9.49 -3.00
N ASP A 38 -4.02 8.93 -3.31
CA ASP A 38 -4.96 8.43 -2.31
C ASP A 38 -4.36 7.28 -1.51
N ALA A 39 -3.68 6.34 -2.19
CA ALA A 39 -3.03 5.20 -1.53
C ALA A 39 -1.90 5.63 -0.58
N LEU A 40 -1.11 6.64 -0.97
CA LEU A 40 -0.06 7.21 -0.14
C LEU A 40 -0.63 8.00 1.04
N SER A 41 -1.64 8.84 0.80
CA SER A 41 -2.30 9.64 1.83
C SER A 41 -2.92 8.75 2.91
N TYR A 42 -3.63 7.70 2.49
CA TYR A 42 -4.17 6.69 3.42
C TYR A 42 -3.06 6.00 4.22
N SER A 43 -1.96 5.64 3.57
CA SER A 43 -0.82 5.00 4.23
C SER A 43 -0.15 5.92 5.26
N PHE A 44 -0.10 7.23 4.99
CA PHE A 44 0.39 8.24 5.92
C PHE A 44 -0.55 8.43 7.12
N GLU A 45 -1.87 8.58 6.89
CA GLU A 45 -2.87 8.73 7.95
C GLU A 45 -2.90 7.52 8.90
N ARG A 46 -2.73 6.32 8.33
CA ARG A 46 -2.65 5.07 9.10
C ARG A 46 -1.30 4.87 9.80
N LYS A 47 -0.35 5.78 9.61
CA LYS A 47 1.04 5.69 10.11
C LYS A 47 1.75 4.42 9.64
N TYR A 48 1.35 3.90 8.48
CA TYR A 48 2.08 2.81 7.83
C TYR A 48 3.36 3.33 7.22
N CYS A 49 3.36 4.59 6.76
CA CYS A 49 4.55 5.28 6.34
C CYS A 49 4.81 6.50 7.19
N THR A 50 5.99 6.56 7.80
CA THR A 50 6.45 7.69 8.63
C THR A 50 7.28 8.71 7.85
N SER A 51 7.67 8.40 6.60
CA SER A 51 8.45 9.29 5.73
C SER A 51 8.17 9.09 4.22
N CYS A 52 6.94 8.69 3.88
CA CYS A 52 6.38 8.88 2.54
C CYS A 52 5.85 10.31 2.46
#